data_AF-A0A7M2WT49-F1
#
_entry.id   AF-A0A7M2WT49-F1
#
_cell.length_a   1.000
_cell.length_b   1.000
_cell.length_c   1.000
_cell.angle_alpha   90.00
_cell.angle_beta   90.00
_cell.angle_gamma   90.00
#
_symmetry.space_group_name_H-M   'P 1'
#
loop_
_entity.id
_entity.type
_entity.pdbx_description
1 polymer ?
#
loop_
_entity_poly.entity_id
_entity_poly.type
_entity_poly.pdbx_seq_one_letter_code
_entity_poly.pdbx_strand_id
1 'polypeptide(L)'
;MMTLKRILAFLLTSLPCACGMEFSAAGADGAPAVAGPQSREHTERLVKVVERSTAALARDAKDVDALQARGEANFRLGRIADSVRDFDKVVELAPDSLPYNWQRGLALYYAGRLEDGVKQFERHRTVNPEDVENATWHYLCLAKSLGKEKGPAEARNQFIPISADTRVPLMKVHALYAGKATVQEVIDAAKAGDPPPGALKTQLFYAHLYIALYYEAQADDAKAKEHMTLAATTYGVDGYMGDVARVHAWWLAQKSVPATAPAKP
;
A
#
# COMPACT_ATOMS: atom_id res chain seq x y z
N MET A 1 51.77 -40.34 -45.84
CA MET A 1 50.62 -40.52 -46.75
C MET A 1 49.39 -40.84 -45.91
N MET A 2 48.30 -40.07 -46.11
CA MET A 2 46.87 -40.48 -46.10
C MET A 2 46.40 -41.44 -44.97
N THR A 3 45.33 -41.23 -44.20
CA THR A 3 44.13 -40.38 -44.30
C THR A 3 43.26 -40.68 -43.07
N LEU A 4 42.43 -39.71 -42.63
CA LEU A 4 40.99 -39.85 -42.25
C LEU A 4 40.59 -41.10 -41.42
N LYS A 5 39.87 -41.03 -40.28
CA LYS A 5 38.57 -40.39 -40.05
C LYS A 5 38.10 -40.71 -38.61
N ARG A 6 37.72 -39.67 -37.86
CA ARG A 6 36.68 -39.51 -36.80
C ARG A 6 36.18 -40.73 -35.98
N ILE A 7 36.00 -40.50 -34.67
CA ILE A 7 34.77 -40.65 -33.83
C ILE A 7 35.22 -40.68 -32.35
N LEU A 8 35.12 -39.58 -31.60
CA LEU A 8 34.04 -39.25 -30.64
C LEU A 8 34.02 -40.16 -29.38
N ALA A 9 34.64 -39.68 -28.29
CA ALA A 9 34.25 -39.97 -26.90
C ALA A 9 35.03 -39.04 -25.95
N PHE A 10 34.53 -37.82 -25.75
CA PHE A 10 34.94 -37.01 -24.61
C PHE A 10 34.28 -37.60 -23.37
N LEU A 11 35.07 -38.30 -22.56
CA LEU A 11 34.67 -38.72 -21.22
C LEU A 11 34.50 -37.46 -20.36
N LEU A 12 33.24 -37.17 -20.03
CA LEU A 12 32.82 -36.22 -19.03
C LEU A 12 33.44 -36.58 -17.68
N THR A 13 34.41 -35.78 -17.21
CA THR A 13 34.69 -35.68 -15.79
C THR A 13 33.68 -34.74 -15.17
N SER A 14 32.86 -35.30 -14.29
CA SER A 14 31.82 -34.67 -13.48
C SER A 14 32.26 -33.35 -12.83
N LEU A 15 31.68 -32.24 -13.28
CA LEU A 15 31.52 -31.05 -12.45
C LEU A 15 30.37 -31.31 -11.46
N PRO A 16 30.55 -31.09 -10.14
CA PRO A 16 29.43 -31.09 -9.22
C PRO A 16 28.53 -29.88 -9.50
N CYS A 17 27.25 -30.20 -9.66
CA CYS A 17 26.07 -29.35 -9.74
C CYS A 17 26.25 -27.90 -9.32
N ALA A 18 25.91 -27.01 -10.25
CA ALA A 18 25.48 -25.66 -9.96
C ALA A 18 24.43 -25.68 -8.85
N CYS A 19 24.67 -24.85 -7.83
CA CYS A 19 23.71 -24.45 -6.82
C CYS A 19 22.48 -23.86 -7.53
N GLY A 20 21.47 -24.69 -7.76
CA GLY A 20 20.13 -24.23 -8.06
C GLY A 20 19.62 -23.53 -6.81
N MET A 21 19.61 -22.19 -6.84
CA MET A 21 18.69 -21.45 -5.99
C MET A 21 17.28 -21.75 -6.50
N GLU A 22 16.72 -22.85 -6.03
CA GLU A 22 15.28 -23.03 -5.98
C GLU A 22 14.74 -21.91 -5.10
N PHE A 23 14.21 -20.87 -5.74
CA PHE A 23 13.35 -19.91 -5.07
C PHE A 23 12.07 -20.66 -4.70
N SER A 24 12.11 -21.37 -3.58
CA SER A 24 10.94 -21.96 -2.96
C SER A 24 10.04 -20.80 -2.59
N ALA A 25 8.95 -20.65 -3.35
CA ALA A 25 7.82 -19.82 -3.00
C ALA A 25 7.23 -20.40 -1.71
N ALA A 26 7.76 -19.96 -0.58
CA ALA A 26 7.24 -20.28 0.73
C ALA A 26 5.85 -19.64 0.86
N GLY A 27 4.84 -20.48 0.61
CA GLY A 27 3.52 -20.48 1.23
C GLY A 27 2.86 -19.12 1.41
N ALA A 28 2.05 -18.73 0.43
CA ALA A 28 0.93 -17.80 0.62
C ALA A 28 -0.28 -18.49 1.30
N ASP A 29 -0.03 -19.53 2.09
CA ASP A 29 -1.06 -20.31 2.79
C ASP A 29 -1.14 -19.83 4.24
N GLY A 30 -1.87 -18.73 4.42
CA GLY A 30 -2.11 -18.15 5.74
C GLY A 30 -2.35 -16.65 5.71
N ALA A 31 -3.22 -16.15 4.83
CA ALA A 31 -3.79 -14.82 5.05
C ALA A 31 -4.80 -14.95 6.21
N PRO A 32 -4.53 -14.40 7.39
CA PRO A 32 -5.48 -14.48 8.49
C PRO A 32 -6.75 -13.74 8.07
N ALA A 33 -7.90 -14.40 8.18
CA ALA A 33 -9.19 -13.74 8.12
C ALA A 33 -9.32 -12.86 9.36
N VAL A 34 -8.90 -11.59 9.29
CA VAL A 34 -9.12 -10.65 10.40
C VAL A 34 -9.43 -9.28 9.83
N ALA A 35 -10.72 -9.00 9.72
CA ALA A 35 -11.19 -7.63 9.70
C ALA A 35 -10.73 -6.95 11.00
N GLY A 36 -10.03 -5.82 10.91
CA GLY A 36 -10.10 -4.80 11.97
C GLY A 36 -11.55 -4.36 12.19
N PRO A 37 -11.86 -3.45 13.13
CA PRO A 37 -13.24 -3.10 13.49
C PRO A 37 -13.93 -2.29 12.38
N GLN A 38 -14.24 -2.95 11.26
CA GLN A 38 -15.33 -2.59 10.36
C GLN A 38 -16.60 -3.17 10.97
N SER A 39 -17.72 -2.46 10.83
CA SER A 39 -19.00 -3.05 11.23
C SER A 39 -19.21 -4.35 10.44
N ARG A 40 -19.79 -5.36 11.10
CA ARG A 40 -20.11 -6.64 10.46
C ARG A 40 -20.84 -6.44 9.12
N GLU A 41 -21.78 -5.51 9.08
CA GLU A 41 -22.50 -5.13 7.87
C GLU A 41 -21.59 -4.57 6.76
N HIS A 42 -20.63 -3.71 7.11
CA HIS A 42 -19.65 -3.18 6.15
C HIS A 42 -18.82 -4.31 5.52
N THR A 43 -18.32 -5.22 6.35
CA THR A 43 -17.55 -6.39 5.90
C THR A 43 -18.40 -7.29 5.01
N GLU A 44 -19.64 -7.59 5.41
CA GLU A 44 -20.57 -8.39 4.61
C GLU A 44 -20.87 -7.75 3.25
N ARG A 45 -20.98 -6.41 3.18
CA ARG A 45 -21.15 -5.69 1.92
C ARG A 45 -19.93 -5.84 1.01
N LEU A 46 -18.71 -5.75 1.53
CA LEU A 46 -17.49 -5.94 0.75
C LEU A 46 -17.35 -7.38 0.25
N VAL A 47 -17.67 -8.37 1.08
CA VAL A 47 -17.67 -9.78 0.69
C VAL A 47 -18.64 -10.01 -0.48
N LYS A 48 -19.84 -9.43 -0.44
CA LYS A 48 -20.79 -9.49 -1.56
C LYS A 48 -20.27 -8.83 -2.83
N VAL A 49 -19.42 -7.79 -2.74
CA VAL A 49 -18.73 -7.22 -3.91
C VAL A 49 -17.76 -8.25 -4.49
N VAL A 50 -16.92 -8.87 -3.65
CA VAL A 50 -15.97 -9.90 -4.10
C VAL A 50 -16.68 -11.08 -4.77
N GLU A 51 -17.78 -11.56 -4.20
CA GLU A 51 -18.58 -12.67 -4.76
C GLU A 51 -19.16 -12.31 -6.13
N ARG A 52 -19.81 -11.16 -6.25
CA ARG A 52 -20.40 -10.70 -7.52
C ARG A 52 -19.35 -10.48 -8.59
N SER A 53 -18.25 -9.80 -8.26
CA SER A 53 -17.15 -9.61 -9.20
C SER A 53 -16.51 -10.94 -9.61
N THR A 54 -16.37 -11.89 -8.69
CA THR A 54 -15.86 -13.23 -9.02
C THR A 54 -16.80 -13.98 -9.97
N ALA A 55 -18.10 -13.90 -9.76
CA ALA A 55 -19.09 -14.48 -10.67
C ALA A 55 -19.08 -13.79 -12.05
N ALA A 56 -18.84 -12.48 -12.12
CA ALA A 56 -18.66 -11.77 -13.39
C ALA A 56 -17.40 -12.26 -14.12
N LEU A 57 -16.28 -12.38 -13.41
CA LEU A 57 -15.00 -12.85 -13.95
C LEU A 57 -15.01 -14.31 -14.40
N ALA A 58 -15.91 -15.13 -13.85
CA ALA A 58 -16.15 -16.48 -14.34
C ALA A 58 -16.85 -16.51 -15.72
N ARG A 59 -17.59 -15.45 -16.06
CA ARG A 59 -18.24 -15.30 -17.37
C ARG A 59 -17.33 -14.59 -18.37
N ASP A 60 -16.60 -13.58 -17.92
CA ASP A 60 -15.57 -12.88 -18.70
C ASP A 60 -14.36 -12.57 -17.82
N ALA A 61 -13.28 -13.33 -18.00
CA ALA A 61 -12.05 -13.18 -17.23
C ALA A 61 -11.30 -11.86 -17.53
N LYS A 62 -11.72 -11.10 -18.55
CA LYS A 62 -11.14 -9.81 -18.95
C LYS A 62 -12.03 -8.62 -18.61
N ASP A 63 -13.11 -8.83 -17.85
CA ASP A 63 -13.94 -7.74 -17.34
C ASP A 63 -13.13 -6.83 -16.39
N VAL A 64 -12.67 -5.70 -16.92
CA VAL A 64 -11.81 -4.73 -16.22
C VAL A 64 -12.54 -4.12 -15.02
N ASP A 65 -13.84 -3.85 -15.14
CA ASP A 65 -14.63 -3.26 -14.05
C ASP A 65 -14.81 -4.26 -12.90
N ALA A 66 -15.05 -5.53 -13.23
CA ALA A 66 -15.14 -6.58 -12.22
C ALA A 66 -13.78 -6.81 -11.52
N LEU A 67 -12.66 -6.79 -12.25
CA LEU A 67 -11.31 -6.84 -11.67
C LEU A 67 -11.07 -5.66 -10.75
N GLN A 68 -11.36 -4.44 -11.20
CA GLN A 68 -11.18 -3.22 -10.40
C GLN A 68 -12.00 -3.28 -9.11
N ALA A 69 -13.30 -3.60 -9.20
CA ALA A 69 -14.18 -3.70 -8.04
C ALA A 69 -13.74 -4.80 -7.06
N ARG A 70 -13.26 -5.94 -7.57
CA ARG A 70 -12.74 -7.02 -6.71
C ARG A 70 -11.43 -6.64 -6.04
N GLY A 71 -10.53 -5.98 -6.77
CA GLY A 71 -9.25 -5.48 -6.26
C GLY A 71 -9.44 -4.47 -5.13
N GLU A 72 -10.37 -3.53 -5.30
CA GLU A 72 -10.75 -2.57 -4.26
C GLU A 72 -11.35 -3.24 -3.03
N ALA A 73 -12.32 -4.15 -3.22
CA ALA A 73 -12.96 -4.84 -2.11
C ALA A 73 -11.97 -5.74 -1.35
N ASN A 74 -11.08 -6.43 -2.05
CA ASN A 74 -10.03 -7.24 -1.45
C ASN A 74 -9.06 -6.38 -0.62
N PHE A 75 -8.64 -5.20 -1.12
CA PHE A 75 -7.82 -4.28 -0.34
C PHE A 75 -8.51 -3.90 0.97
N ARG A 76 -9.77 -3.48 0.88
CA ARG A 76 -10.57 -2.99 2.01
C ARG A 76 -10.87 -4.10 3.02
N LEU A 77 -10.81 -5.37 2.61
CA LEU A 77 -10.90 -6.56 3.45
C LEU A 77 -9.53 -7.00 4.02
N GLY A 78 -8.44 -6.28 3.72
CA GLY A 78 -7.08 -6.65 4.13
C GLY A 78 -6.46 -7.78 3.30
N ARG A 79 -7.10 -8.22 2.21
CA ARG A 79 -6.61 -9.26 1.29
C ARG A 79 -5.66 -8.64 0.26
N ILE A 80 -4.50 -8.20 0.75
CA ILE A 80 -3.57 -7.36 -0.01
C ILE A 80 -3.04 -8.08 -1.27
N ALA A 81 -2.65 -9.35 -1.17
CA ALA A 81 -2.13 -10.11 -2.31
C ALA A 81 -3.17 -10.27 -3.44
N ASP A 82 -4.42 -10.58 -3.09
CA ASP A 82 -5.52 -10.68 -4.05
C ASP A 82 -5.81 -9.33 -4.71
N SER A 83 -5.74 -8.24 -3.93
CA SER A 83 -5.93 -6.88 -4.44
C SER A 83 -4.88 -6.51 -5.48
N VAL A 84 -3.59 -6.75 -5.19
CA VAL A 84 -2.50 -6.49 -6.13
C VAL A 84 -2.67 -7.29 -7.42
N ARG A 85 -3.02 -8.57 -7.33
CA ARG A 85 -3.25 -9.42 -8.51
C ARG A 85 -4.34 -8.83 -9.42
N ASP A 86 -5.46 -8.41 -8.83
CA ASP A 86 -6.58 -7.87 -9.60
C ASP A 86 -6.20 -6.52 -10.25
N PHE A 87 -5.54 -5.62 -9.51
CA PHE A 87 -5.07 -4.35 -10.07
C PHE A 87 -3.97 -4.50 -11.13
N ASP A 88 -3.04 -5.45 -10.95
CA ASP A 88 -2.04 -5.78 -11.97
C ASP A 88 -2.71 -6.28 -13.26
N LYS A 89 -3.79 -7.04 -13.14
CA LYS A 89 -4.56 -7.50 -14.30
C LYS A 89 -5.32 -6.36 -14.99
N VAL A 90 -5.86 -5.40 -14.22
CA VAL A 90 -6.48 -4.18 -14.77
C VAL A 90 -5.50 -3.45 -15.68
N VAL A 91 -4.28 -3.18 -15.20
CA VAL A 91 -3.29 -2.42 -15.98
C VAL A 91 -2.68 -3.22 -17.14
N GLU A 92 -2.69 -4.55 -17.08
CA GLU A 92 -2.33 -5.42 -18.22
C GLU A 92 -3.37 -5.32 -19.34
N LEU A 93 -4.67 -5.34 -18.98
CA LEU A 93 -5.77 -5.34 -19.94
C LEU A 93 -6.11 -3.94 -20.46
N ALA A 94 -5.91 -2.91 -19.64
CA ALA A 94 -6.15 -1.51 -19.97
C ALA A 94 -4.94 -0.65 -19.58
N PRO A 95 -3.85 -0.66 -20.36
CA PRO A 95 -2.63 0.09 -20.03
C PRO A 95 -2.86 1.59 -19.82
N ASP A 96 -3.82 2.18 -20.53
CA ASP A 96 -4.18 3.59 -20.42
C ASP A 96 -4.82 3.95 -19.07
N SER A 97 -5.32 2.96 -18.32
CA SER A 97 -5.86 3.17 -16.97
C SER A 97 -4.76 3.30 -15.90
N LEU A 98 -3.50 2.98 -16.23
CA LEU A 98 -2.39 2.93 -15.28
C LEU A 98 -2.22 4.25 -14.50
N PRO A 99 -2.23 5.45 -15.11
CA PRO A 99 -2.15 6.71 -14.36
C PRO A 99 -3.35 6.93 -13.42
N TYR A 100 -4.50 6.33 -13.66
CA TYR A 100 -5.70 6.54 -12.85
C TYR A 100 -5.84 5.54 -11.70
N ASN A 101 -5.07 4.45 -11.69
CA ASN A 101 -5.17 3.38 -10.70
C ASN A 101 -4.28 3.61 -9.45
N TRP A 102 -4.50 4.71 -8.73
CA TRP A 102 -3.74 5.05 -7.52
C TRP A 102 -3.91 4.02 -6.38
N GLN A 103 -5.06 3.33 -6.32
CA GLN A 103 -5.34 2.28 -5.34
C GLN A 103 -4.37 1.09 -5.47
N ARG A 104 -3.92 0.80 -6.70
CA ARG A 104 -2.82 -0.14 -6.95
C ARG A 104 -1.56 0.25 -6.18
N GLY A 105 -1.22 1.54 -6.15
CA GLY A 105 -0.04 2.05 -5.44
C GLY A 105 -0.12 1.78 -3.94
N LEU A 106 -1.31 1.95 -3.35
CA LEU A 106 -1.56 1.58 -1.97
C LEU A 106 -1.41 0.07 -1.75
N ALA A 107 -2.06 -0.75 -2.57
CA ALA A 107 -1.94 -2.21 -2.48
C ALA A 107 -0.47 -2.67 -2.57
N LEU A 108 0.33 -2.07 -3.45
CA LEU A 108 1.76 -2.34 -3.58
C LEU A 108 2.56 -1.95 -2.33
N TYR A 109 2.26 -0.83 -1.69
CA TYR A 109 2.87 -0.42 -0.41
C TYR A 109 2.69 -1.48 0.68
N TYR A 110 1.47 -1.99 0.84
CA TYR A 110 1.17 -3.03 1.84
C TYR A 110 1.71 -4.39 1.44
N ALA A 111 1.82 -4.69 0.14
CA ALA A 111 2.46 -5.91 -0.35
C ALA A 111 3.99 -5.89 -0.26
N GLY A 112 4.60 -4.74 0.11
CA GLY A 112 6.06 -4.59 0.15
C GLY A 112 6.71 -4.47 -1.24
N ARG A 113 5.93 -4.27 -2.31
CA ARG A 113 6.41 -4.02 -3.67
C ARG A 113 6.67 -2.52 -3.87
N LEU A 114 7.63 -2.01 -3.11
CA LEU A 114 7.78 -0.56 -2.87
C LEU A 114 8.28 0.18 -4.12
N GLU A 115 9.20 -0.40 -4.88
CA GLU A 115 9.70 0.18 -6.13
C GLU A 115 8.60 0.30 -7.19
N ASP A 116 7.68 -0.67 -7.25
CA ASP A 116 6.51 -0.61 -8.12
C ASP A 116 5.51 0.44 -7.62
N GLY A 117 5.37 0.59 -6.30
CA GLY A 117 4.57 1.65 -5.68
C GLY A 117 5.08 3.06 -6.02
N VAL A 118 6.40 3.29 -5.94
CA VAL A 118 7.04 4.55 -6.37
C VAL A 118 6.64 4.87 -7.82
N LYS A 119 6.86 3.94 -8.75
CA LYS A 119 6.52 4.10 -10.17
C LYS A 119 5.03 4.36 -10.38
N GLN A 120 4.15 3.70 -9.61
CA GLN A 120 2.71 3.89 -9.71
C GLN A 120 2.30 5.33 -9.35
N PHE A 121 2.86 5.91 -8.28
CA PHE A 121 2.55 7.29 -7.88
C PHE A 121 3.21 8.33 -8.78
N GLU A 122 4.36 8.03 -9.38
CA GLU A 122 4.94 8.86 -10.45
C GLU A 122 4.03 8.91 -11.69
N ARG A 123 3.41 7.77 -12.06
CA ARG A 123 2.42 7.72 -13.13
C ARG A 123 1.15 8.47 -12.75
N HIS A 124 0.64 8.30 -11.54
CA HIS A 124 -0.58 8.98 -11.10
C HIS A 124 -0.44 10.50 -11.09
N ARG A 125 0.74 11.01 -10.72
CA ARG A 125 1.07 12.44 -10.78
C ARG A 125 0.83 13.07 -12.16
N THR A 126 0.93 12.30 -13.25
CA THR A 126 0.72 12.83 -14.61
C THR A 126 -0.73 13.25 -14.89
N VAL A 127 -1.69 12.73 -14.12
CA VAL A 127 -3.13 13.07 -14.25
C VAL A 127 -3.67 13.83 -13.04
N ASN A 128 -2.98 13.79 -11.91
CA ASN A 128 -3.34 14.53 -10.70
C ASN A 128 -2.08 15.14 -10.03
N PRO A 129 -1.54 16.26 -10.57
CA PRO A 129 -0.25 16.79 -10.16
C PRO A 129 -0.26 17.49 -8.80
N GLU A 130 -1.42 17.93 -8.32
CA GLU A 130 -1.59 18.74 -7.09
C GLU A 130 -2.16 17.92 -5.92
N ASP A 131 -1.98 16.60 -5.95
CA ASP A 131 -2.46 15.70 -4.91
C ASP A 131 -1.41 15.44 -3.83
N VAL A 132 -1.66 15.99 -2.64
CA VAL A 132 -0.80 15.73 -1.48
C VAL A 132 -0.79 14.26 -1.10
N GLU A 133 -1.92 13.55 -1.23
CA GLU A 133 -1.99 12.12 -0.89
C GLU A 133 -1.06 11.31 -1.81
N ASN A 134 -1.08 11.59 -3.12
CA ASN A 134 -0.13 10.99 -4.06
C ASN A 134 1.33 11.28 -3.66
N ALA A 135 1.64 12.53 -3.30
CA ALA A 135 2.99 12.91 -2.87
C ALA A 135 3.43 12.16 -1.61
N THR A 136 2.54 12.03 -0.60
CA THR A 136 2.85 11.33 0.65
C THR A 136 2.99 9.83 0.43
N TRP A 137 2.14 9.18 -0.36
CA TRP A 137 2.29 7.76 -0.65
C TRP A 137 3.53 7.43 -1.49
N HIS A 138 3.90 8.30 -2.43
CA HIS A 138 5.20 8.23 -3.11
C HIS A 138 6.35 8.28 -2.10
N TYR A 139 6.33 9.26 -1.19
CA TYR A 139 7.33 9.38 -0.12
C TYR A 139 7.41 8.11 0.73
N LEU A 140 6.27 7.55 1.14
CA LEU A 140 6.21 6.37 2.01
C LEU A 140 6.81 5.13 1.33
N CYS A 141 6.50 4.91 0.04
CA CYS A 141 7.11 3.83 -0.74
C CYS A 141 8.63 4.00 -0.82
N LEU A 142 9.11 5.20 -1.17
CA LEU A 142 10.54 5.49 -1.31
C LEU A 142 11.28 5.41 0.03
N ALA A 143 10.72 5.98 1.09
CA ALA A 143 11.32 5.93 2.42
C ALA A 143 11.46 4.49 2.90
N LYS A 144 10.43 3.66 2.68
CA LYS A 144 10.43 2.28 3.12
C LYS A 144 11.37 1.40 2.27
N SER A 145 11.50 1.65 0.96
CA SER A 145 12.40 0.89 0.08
C SER A 145 13.87 1.14 0.41
N LEU A 146 14.18 2.34 0.91
CA LEU A 146 15.54 2.76 1.31
C LEU A 146 15.89 2.44 2.76
N GLY A 147 14.95 1.88 3.54
CA GLY A 147 15.15 1.48 4.93
C GLY A 147 15.04 2.62 5.95
N LYS A 148 14.85 2.25 7.22
CA LYS A 148 14.46 3.17 8.31
C LYS A 148 15.47 4.30 8.60
N GLU A 149 16.77 4.06 8.42
CA GLU A 149 17.80 5.03 8.81
C GLU A 149 17.96 6.19 7.82
N LYS A 150 17.98 5.88 6.51
CA LYS A 150 18.25 6.86 5.45
C LYS A 150 17.00 7.23 4.66
N GLY A 151 16.02 6.33 4.62
CA GLY A 151 14.86 6.44 3.75
C GLY A 151 14.05 7.72 3.92
N PRO A 152 13.68 8.14 5.15
CA PRO A 152 12.91 9.36 5.32
C PRO A 152 13.63 10.62 4.84
N ALA A 153 14.94 10.73 5.13
CA ALA A 153 15.74 11.86 4.70
C ALA A 153 15.85 11.91 3.16
N GLU A 154 16.07 10.76 2.52
CA GLU A 154 16.19 10.68 1.07
C GLU A 154 14.84 10.89 0.37
N ALA A 155 13.77 10.31 0.90
CA ALA A 155 12.42 10.52 0.38
C ALA A 155 12.00 12.00 0.49
N ARG A 156 12.46 12.72 1.52
CA ARG A 156 12.24 14.18 1.64
C ARG A 156 12.94 14.96 0.53
N ASN A 157 14.16 14.58 0.16
CA ASN A 157 14.91 15.22 -0.93
C ASN A 157 14.18 15.07 -2.28
N GLN A 158 13.45 13.97 -2.45
CA GLN A 158 12.67 13.65 -3.66
C GLN A 158 11.17 13.89 -3.48
N PHE A 159 10.77 14.63 -2.44
CA PHE A 159 9.36 14.83 -2.14
C PHE A 159 8.69 15.68 -3.23
N ILE A 160 7.58 15.18 -3.76
CA ILE A 160 6.88 15.81 -4.88
C ILE A 160 6.37 17.19 -4.43
N PRO A 161 6.76 18.29 -5.11
CA PRO A 161 6.26 19.62 -4.79
C PRO A 161 4.78 19.72 -5.16
N ILE A 162 3.97 20.27 -4.26
CA ILE A 162 2.55 20.57 -4.45
C ILE A 162 2.36 22.05 -4.14
N SER A 163 1.64 22.75 -5.00
CA SER A 163 1.38 24.18 -4.91
C SER A 163 -0.03 24.49 -4.39
N ALA A 164 -1.01 23.63 -4.67
CA ALA A 164 -2.41 23.88 -4.31
C ALA A 164 -3.24 22.60 -4.15
N ASP A 165 -3.47 22.20 -2.89
CA ASP A 165 -4.50 21.22 -2.52
C ASP A 165 -5.53 21.91 -1.62
N THR A 166 -6.81 21.86 -2.02
CA THR A 166 -7.90 22.57 -1.32
C THR A 166 -8.41 21.80 -0.11
N ARG A 167 -8.08 20.51 0.03
CA ARG A 167 -8.52 19.68 1.15
C ARG A 167 -7.75 20.07 2.40
N VAL A 168 -8.47 20.45 3.46
CA VAL A 168 -7.87 20.73 4.76
C VAL A 168 -7.65 19.41 5.52
N PRO A 169 -6.47 19.17 6.14
CA PRO A 169 -5.30 20.03 6.29
C PRO A 169 -4.14 19.66 5.36
N LEU A 170 -4.40 19.17 4.15
CA LEU A 170 -3.41 18.48 3.33
C LEU A 170 -2.20 19.36 2.95
N MET A 171 -2.38 20.65 2.67
CA MET A 171 -1.21 21.52 2.45
C MET A 171 -0.28 21.62 3.67
N LYS A 172 -0.81 21.48 4.89
CA LYS A 172 0.01 21.44 6.10
C LYS A 172 0.64 20.06 6.31
N VAL A 173 -0.05 18.99 5.91
CA VAL A 173 0.55 17.64 5.83
C VAL A 173 1.73 17.64 4.87
N HIS A 174 1.59 18.23 3.68
CA HIS A 174 2.69 18.36 2.72
C HIS A 174 3.89 19.08 3.36
N ALA A 175 3.65 20.21 4.04
CA ALA A 175 4.70 20.94 4.74
C ALA A 175 5.39 20.11 5.84
N LEU A 176 4.66 19.23 6.55
CA LEU A 176 5.23 18.31 7.55
C LEU A 176 6.24 17.35 6.90
N TYR A 177 5.86 16.69 5.80
CA TYR A 177 6.74 15.75 5.09
C TYR A 177 7.95 16.45 4.47
N ALA A 178 7.77 17.69 4.01
CA ALA A 178 8.85 18.55 3.54
C ALA A 178 9.79 19.07 4.66
N GLY A 179 9.50 18.80 5.94
CA GLY A 179 10.27 19.29 7.09
C GLY A 179 10.08 20.79 7.38
N LYS A 180 8.97 21.38 6.91
CA LYS A 180 8.64 22.81 7.02
C LYS A 180 7.49 23.10 8.00
N ALA A 181 6.90 22.06 8.59
CA ALA A 181 5.85 22.18 9.60
C ALA A 181 6.00 21.09 10.66
N THR A 182 5.40 21.35 11.82
CA THR A 182 5.29 20.43 12.93
C THR A 182 3.96 19.67 12.89
N VAL A 183 3.89 18.57 13.64
CA VAL A 183 2.63 17.82 13.83
C VAL A 183 1.54 18.67 14.46
N GLN A 184 1.90 19.56 15.41
CA GLN A 184 0.93 20.45 16.04
C GLN A 184 0.30 21.40 15.02
N GLU A 185 1.10 21.98 14.11
CA GLU A 185 0.56 22.87 13.08
C GLU A 185 -0.41 22.14 12.11
N VAL A 186 -0.20 20.85 11.85
CA VAL A 186 -1.17 20.04 11.06
C VAL A 186 -2.51 19.93 11.81
N ILE A 187 -2.48 19.68 13.11
CA ILE A 187 -3.67 19.60 13.96
C ILE A 187 -4.36 20.96 14.06
N ASP A 188 -3.60 22.04 14.23
CA ASP A 188 -4.13 23.40 14.30
C ASP A 188 -4.78 23.80 12.97
N ALA A 189 -4.15 23.46 11.84
CA ALA A 189 -4.72 23.69 10.51
C ALA A 189 -6.05 22.92 10.31
N ALA A 190 -6.19 21.72 10.87
CA ALA A 190 -7.42 20.94 10.83
C ALA A 190 -8.56 21.51 11.71
N LYS A 191 -8.25 22.43 12.63
CA LYS A 191 -9.22 23.06 13.54
C LYS A 191 -9.48 24.53 13.21
N ALA A 192 -8.65 25.13 12.36
CA ALA A 192 -8.68 26.55 12.05
C ALA A 192 -10.05 26.97 11.49
N GLY A 193 -10.56 28.10 11.99
CA GLY A 193 -11.84 28.67 11.55
C GLY A 193 -13.08 27.97 12.08
N ASP A 194 -12.95 27.17 13.15
CA ASP A 194 -14.06 26.49 13.85
C ASP A 194 -15.01 25.75 12.90
N PRO A 195 -14.50 24.77 12.13
CA PRO A 195 -15.29 24.10 11.11
C PRO A 195 -16.48 23.35 11.73
N PRO A 196 -17.60 23.22 10.99
CA PRO A 196 -18.75 22.43 11.43
C PRO A 196 -18.34 21.00 11.80
N PRO A 197 -19.03 20.34 12.75
CA PRO A 197 -18.59 19.05 13.30
C PRO A 197 -18.24 17.97 12.27
N GLY A 198 -19.01 17.86 11.17
CA GLY A 198 -18.72 16.89 10.09
C GLY A 198 -17.45 17.21 9.30
N ALA A 199 -17.21 18.49 9.03
CA ALA A 199 -15.99 18.96 8.38
C ALA A 199 -14.79 18.78 9.32
N LEU A 200 -14.91 19.18 10.59
CA LEU A 200 -13.88 18.99 11.61
C LEU A 200 -13.46 17.52 11.73
N LYS A 201 -14.45 16.60 11.80
CA LYS A 201 -14.18 15.16 11.87
C LYS A 201 -13.35 14.68 10.67
N THR A 202 -13.73 15.11 9.45
CA THR A 202 -13.04 14.73 8.21
C THR A 202 -11.63 15.33 8.13
N GLN A 203 -11.46 16.58 8.56
CA GLN A 203 -10.15 17.24 8.58
C GLN A 203 -9.21 16.55 9.60
N LEU A 204 -9.72 16.23 10.79
CA LEU A 204 -8.98 15.49 11.80
C LEU A 204 -8.68 14.05 11.37
N PHE A 205 -9.56 13.40 10.62
CA PHE A 205 -9.28 12.11 10.00
C PHE A 205 -8.02 12.16 9.14
N TYR A 206 -7.97 13.09 8.17
CA TYR A 206 -6.82 13.21 7.27
C TYR A 206 -5.55 13.68 7.98
N ALA A 207 -5.66 14.58 8.97
CA ALA A 207 -4.53 14.91 9.83
C ALA A 207 -3.95 13.66 10.50
N HIS A 208 -4.78 12.94 11.27
CA HIS A 208 -4.31 11.80 12.05
C HIS A 208 -3.81 10.66 11.17
N LEU A 209 -4.46 10.39 10.02
CA LEU A 209 -4.00 9.39 9.05
C LEU A 209 -2.58 9.69 8.58
N TYR A 210 -2.33 10.91 8.10
CA TYR A 210 -1.03 11.24 7.52
C TYR A 210 0.05 11.54 8.54
N ILE A 211 -0.30 11.97 9.76
CA ILE A 211 0.64 12.05 10.89
C ILE A 211 1.07 10.64 11.32
N ALA A 212 0.15 9.68 11.35
CA ALA A 212 0.48 8.31 11.71
C ALA A 212 1.47 7.69 10.72
N LEU A 213 1.22 7.85 9.41
CA LEU A 213 2.12 7.38 8.35
C LEU A 213 3.47 8.10 8.39
N TYR A 214 3.49 9.38 8.76
CA TYR A 214 4.72 10.14 8.97
C TYR A 214 5.55 9.50 10.08
N TYR A 215 4.96 9.25 11.24
CA TYR A 215 5.67 8.60 12.35
C TYR A 215 6.10 7.17 12.02
N GLU A 216 5.33 6.41 11.23
CA GLU A 216 5.77 5.11 10.73
C GLU A 216 7.07 5.24 9.93
N ALA A 217 7.14 6.20 9.00
CA ALA A 217 8.36 6.46 8.23
C ALA A 217 9.53 6.86 9.13
N GLN A 218 9.28 7.64 10.19
CA GLN A 218 10.29 8.02 11.17
C GLN A 218 10.67 6.90 12.17
N ALA A 219 10.11 5.69 12.03
CA ALA A 219 10.29 4.58 12.94
C ALA A 219 9.82 4.84 14.40
N ASP A 220 8.87 5.76 14.59
CA ASP A 220 8.19 6.02 15.86
C ASP A 220 6.86 5.25 15.90
N ASP A 221 6.96 3.92 16.07
CA ASP A 221 5.81 3.01 16.02
C ASP A 221 4.75 3.33 17.09
N ALA A 222 5.15 3.90 18.23
CA ALA A 222 4.26 4.27 19.31
C ALA A 222 3.32 5.41 18.89
N LYS A 223 3.87 6.50 18.36
CA LYS A 223 3.06 7.62 17.87
C LYS A 223 2.31 7.28 16.60
N ALA A 224 2.90 6.46 15.72
CA ALA A 224 2.20 5.95 14.54
C ALA A 224 0.90 5.22 14.94
N LYS A 225 0.99 4.32 15.94
CA LYS A 225 -0.18 3.59 16.45
C LYS A 225 -1.21 4.51 17.12
N GLU A 226 -0.77 5.48 17.92
CA GLU A 226 -1.66 6.46 18.56
C GLU A 226 -2.49 7.22 17.53
N HIS A 227 -1.84 7.88 16.57
CA HIS A 227 -2.53 8.67 15.55
C HIS A 227 -3.36 7.79 14.61
N MET A 228 -2.88 6.59 14.25
CA MET A 228 -3.65 5.70 13.39
C MET A 228 -4.92 5.20 14.08
N THR A 229 -4.88 4.96 15.39
CA THR A 229 -6.07 4.59 16.17
C THR A 229 -7.11 5.70 16.14
N LEU A 230 -6.69 6.96 16.32
CA LEU A 230 -7.59 8.12 16.24
C LEU A 230 -8.22 8.25 14.85
N ALA A 231 -7.44 8.08 13.78
CA ALA A 231 -7.94 8.10 12.41
C ALA A 231 -8.93 6.96 12.11
N ALA A 232 -8.63 5.74 12.56
CA ALA A 232 -9.45 4.56 12.29
C ALA A 232 -10.73 4.49 13.13
N THR A 233 -10.78 5.16 14.28
CA THR A 233 -11.89 5.08 15.25
C THR A 233 -12.57 6.44 15.45
N THR A 234 -12.03 7.29 16.33
CA THR A 234 -12.60 8.58 16.75
C THR A 234 -13.00 9.47 15.58
N TYR A 235 -12.12 9.60 14.59
CA TYR A 235 -12.33 10.45 13.42
C TYR A 235 -12.69 9.66 12.16
N GLY A 236 -12.89 8.34 12.25
CA GLY A 236 -13.11 7.48 11.10
C GLY A 236 -14.18 7.98 10.13
N VAL A 237 -13.82 8.01 8.84
CA VAL A 237 -14.71 8.36 7.74
C VAL A 237 -15.15 7.11 6.97
N ASP A 238 -16.24 7.25 6.23
CA ASP A 238 -16.66 6.26 5.25
C ASP A 238 -15.82 6.35 3.97
N GLY A 239 -15.89 5.29 3.16
CA GLY A 239 -15.17 5.22 1.88
C GLY A 239 -13.77 4.61 2.01
N TYR A 240 -13.04 4.67 0.90
CA TYR A 240 -11.82 3.91 0.70
C TYR A 240 -10.71 4.29 1.69
N MET A 241 -10.46 5.60 1.90
CA MET A 241 -9.40 6.03 2.82
C MET A 241 -9.70 5.70 4.28
N GLY A 242 -10.97 5.69 4.69
CA GLY A 242 -11.37 5.18 6.00
C GLY A 242 -11.01 3.71 6.18
N ASP A 243 -11.19 2.90 5.12
CA ASP A 243 -10.76 1.50 5.12
C ASP A 243 -9.24 1.35 5.11
N VAL A 244 -8.51 2.22 4.39
CA VAL A 244 -7.04 2.28 4.46
C VAL A 244 -6.58 2.48 5.91
N ALA A 245 -7.15 3.44 6.64
CA ALA A 245 -6.81 3.66 8.05
C ALA A 245 -7.08 2.43 8.92
N ARG A 246 -8.21 1.75 8.72
CA ARG A 246 -8.57 0.53 9.46
C ARG A 246 -7.64 -0.64 9.16
N VAL A 247 -7.33 -0.88 7.88
CA VAL A 247 -6.36 -1.90 7.44
C VAL A 247 -4.99 -1.59 8.02
N HIS A 248 -4.57 -0.34 8.01
CA HIS A 248 -3.29 0.08 8.57
C HIS A 248 -3.21 -0.11 10.09
N ALA A 249 -4.26 0.30 10.82
CA ALA A 249 -4.34 0.10 12.27
C ALA A 249 -4.20 -1.39 12.65
N TRP A 250 -4.90 -2.26 11.91
CA TRP A 250 -4.80 -3.71 12.07
C TRP A 250 -3.40 -4.25 11.77
N TRP A 251 -2.75 -3.74 10.73
CA TRP A 251 -1.39 -4.11 10.37
C TRP A 251 -0.36 -3.68 11.43
N LEU A 252 -0.46 -2.46 11.96
CA LEU A 252 0.39 -1.99 13.07
C LEU A 252 0.19 -2.81 14.35
N ALA A 253 -1.04 -3.24 14.64
CA ALA A 253 -1.32 -4.07 15.80
C ALA A 253 -0.60 -5.44 15.74
N GLN A 254 -0.49 -6.04 14.55
CA GLN A 254 0.21 -7.32 14.37
C GLN A 254 1.72 -7.20 14.56
N LYS A 255 2.35 -6.10 14.13
CA LYS A 255 3.79 -5.84 14.38
C LYS A 255 4.13 -5.85 15.88
N SER A 256 3.16 -5.52 16.74
CA SER A 256 3.35 -5.45 18.19
C SER A 256 3.14 -6.76 18.95
N VAL A 257 2.77 -7.85 18.28
CA VAL A 257 2.65 -9.19 18.89
C VAL A 257 4.01 -9.89 18.77
N PRO A 258 4.69 -10.23 19.89
CA PRO A 258 5.90 -11.06 19.84
C PRO A 258 5.55 -12.39 19.17
N ALA A 259 6.38 -12.86 18.23
CA ALA A 259 6.21 -14.17 17.63
C ALA A 259 6.21 -15.23 18.75
N THR A 260 5.03 -15.74 19.12
CA THR A 260 4.92 -16.91 19.97
C THR A 260 5.51 -18.07 19.19
N ALA A 261 6.63 -18.61 19.68
CA ALA A 261 7.27 -19.78 19.10
C ALA A 261 6.23 -20.91 18.92
N PRO A 262 6.27 -21.67 17.81
CA PRO A 262 5.34 -22.77 17.62
C PRO A 262 5.51 -23.77 18.76
N ALA A 263 4.39 -24.16 19.38
CA ALA A 263 4.37 -25.25 20.34
C ALA A 263 4.99 -26.48 19.68
N LYS A 264 6.03 -27.03 20.30
CA LYS A 264 6.63 -28.30 19.87
C LYS A 264 5.55 -29.40 19.88
N PRO A 265 5.60 -30.33 18.92
CA PRO A 265 4.64 -31.43 18.82
C PRO A 265 4.65 -32.33 20.07
#